data_AF-A0A9E4CU81-F1
#
_entry.id   AF-A0A9E4CU81-F1
#
_cell.length_a   1.000
_cell.length_b   1.000
_cell.length_c   1.000
_cell.angle_alpha   90.00
_cell.angle_beta   90.00
_cell.angle_gamma   90.00
#
_symmetry.space_group_name_H-M   'P 1'
#
loop_
_entity.id
_entity.type
_entity.pdbx_description
1 polymer ?
#
loop_
_entity_poly.entity_id
_entity_poly.type
_entity_poly.pdbx_seq_one_letter_code
_entity_poly.pdbx_strand_id
1 'polypeptide(L)'
;DLTGFLATMKGLPLSYNRDYQEDKEPLFDAVDQISLALGAVTGMLATITWVPERMQAAADAETTSATDLAEWLVQRGTPFRDAHAIVGLLVRRTLAGEGSLRDLVADHEALGPDAAALVAPGVAVQRRTTKGGAGPAAVAAQLERFRAKLAELSAAVAPDLG
;
A
#
# COMPACT_ATOMS: atom_id res chain seq x y z
N ASP A 1 19.35 -8.25 -19.39
CA ASP A 1 19.61 -9.71 -19.47
C ASP A 1 18.44 -10.51 -20.01
N LEU A 2 17.27 -10.53 -19.36
CA LEU A 2 16.13 -11.37 -19.79
C LEU A 2 15.72 -11.18 -21.26
N THR A 3 15.56 -9.94 -21.73
CA THR A 3 15.17 -9.67 -23.12
C THR A 3 16.24 -10.10 -24.13
N GLY A 4 17.51 -9.95 -23.77
CA GLY A 4 18.65 -10.41 -24.58
C GLY A 4 18.67 -11.93 -24.67
N PHE A 5 18.55 -12.63 -23.55
CA PHE A 5 18.48 -14.10 -23.51
C PHE A 5 17.29 -14.63 -24.32
N LEU A 6 16.09 -14.05 -24.17
CA LEU A 6 14.91 -14.42 -24.97
C LEU A 6 15.13 -14.18 -26.47
N ALA A 7 15.85 -13.13 -26.85
CA ALA A 7 16.20 -12.85 -28.24
C ALA A 7 17.21 -13.88 -28.78
N THR A 8 18.21 -14.28 -28.00
CA THR A 8 19.16 -15.35 -28.37
C THR A 8 18.45 -16.69 -28.58
N MET A 9 17.47 -17.00 -27.73
CA MET A 9 16.70 -18.25 -27.83
C MET A 9 15.69 -18.27 -29.00
N LYS A 10 15.39 -17.11 -29.59
CA LYS A 10 14.34 -16.97 -30.60
C LYS A 10 14.72 -17.66 -31.91
N GLY A 11 13.97 -18.70 -32.26
CA GLY A 11 14.03 -19.31 -33.59
C GLY A 11 15.20 -20.27 -33.80
N LEU A 12 15.90 -20.66 -32.73
CA LEU A 12 16.93 -21.70 -32.81
C LEU A 12 16.30 -23.07 -33.11
N PRO A 13 16.83 -23.83 -34.09
CA PRO A 13 16.37 -25.18 -34.38
C PRO A 13 16.80 -26.15 -33.27
N LEU A 14 16.13 -27.29 -33.13
CA LEU A 14 16.58 -28.36 -32.24
C LEU A 14 17.76 -29.14 -32.87
N SER A 15 18.71 -29.70 -32.10
CA SER A 15 18.83 -29.68 -30.64
C SER A 15 19.89 -28.68 -30.16
N TYR A 16 21.13 -29.11 -29.86
CA TYR A 16 22.19 -28.24 -29.36
C TYR A 16 22.62 -27.19 -30.40
N ASN A 17 22.69 -25.93 -29.97
CA ASN A 17 23.30 -24.82 -30.71
C ASN A 17 24.38 -24.17 -29.84
N ARG A 18 25.45 -23.66 -30.47
CA ARG A 18 26.52 -22.96 -29.75
C ARG A 18 26.00 -21.68 -29.07
N ASP A 19 24.98 -21.06 -29.63
CA ASP A 19 24.25 -19.90 -29.11
C ASP A 19 23.71 -20.13 -27.68
N TYR A 20 23.47 -21.39 -27.27
CA TYR A 20 23.09 -21.72 -25.90
C TYR A 20 24.20 -21.46 -24.88
N GLN A 21 25.42 -21.13 -25.29
CA GLN A 21 26.48 -20.74 -24.36
C GLN A 21 26.20 -19.38 -23.70
N GLU A 22 25.37 -18.53 -24.33
CA GLU A 22 24.96 -17.21 -23.87
C GLU A 22 23.93 -17.24 -22.71
N ASP A 23 23.59 -18.42 -22.18
CA ASP A 23 22.69 -18.58 -21.03
C ASP A 23 23.34 -18.20 -19.69
N LYS A 24 24.65 -18.39 -19.58
CA LYS A 24 25.41 -18.31 -18.32
C LYS A 24 25.61 -16.88 -17.86
N GLU A 25 26.17 -16.03 -18.72
CA GLU A 25 26.46 -14.63 -18.37
C GLU A 25 25.23 -13.87 -17.85
N PRO A 26 24.07 -13.86 -18.55
CA PRO A 26 22.88 -13.17 -18.05
C PRO A 26 22.29 -13.80 -16.78
N LEU A 27 22.46 -15.11 -16.58
CA LEU A 27 22.03 -15.78 -15.36
C LEU A 27 22.92 -15.42 -14.17
N PHE A 28 24.24 -15.49 -14.33
CA PHE A 28 25.21 -15.19 -13.27
C PHE A 28 25.14 -13.72 -12.87
N ASP A 29 25.05 -12.80 -13.83
CA ASP A 29 24.87 -11.37 -13.51
C ASP A 29 23.58 -11.15 -12.72
N ALA A 30 22.45 -11.75 -13.13
CA ALA A 30 21.19 -11.62 -12.40
C ALA A 30 21.29 -12.16 -10.96
N VAL A 31 21.95 -13.30 -10.75
CA VAL A 31 22.15 -13.88 -9.41
C VAL A 31 23.01 -12.97 -8.54
N ASP A 32 24.12 -12.44 -9.08
CA ASP A 32 25.02 -11.55 -8.35
C ASP A 32 24.31 -10.25 -7.95
N GLN A 33 23.60 -9.62 -8.89
CA GLN A 33 22.88 -8.37 -8.64
C GLN A 33 21.74 -8.55 -7.63
N ILE A 34 20.93 -9.61 -7.77
CA ILE A 34 19.83 -9.87 -6.83
C ILE A 34 20.37 -10.16 -5.43
N SER A 35 21.45 -10.95 -5.32
CA SER A 35 22.05 -11.28 -4.02
C SER A 35 22.58 -10.03 -3.31
N LEU A 36 23.29 -9.15 -4.03
CA LEU A 36 23.78 -7.87 -3.51
C LEU A 36 22.64 -6.95 -3.11
N ALA A 37 21.61 -6.82 -3.97
CA ALA A 37 20.46 -5.97 -3.71
C ALA A 37 19.66 -6.45 -2.48
N LEU A 38 19.43 -7.76 -2.33
CA LEU A 38 18.76 -8.34 -1.17
C LEU A 38 19.54 -8.08 0.12
N GLY A 39 20.87 -8.21 0.10
CA GLY A 39 21.72 -7.86 1.23
C GLY A 39 21.59 -6.39 1.62
N ALA A 40 21.67 -5.49 0.63
CA ALA A 40 21.56 -4.04 0.85
C ALA A 40 20.17 -3.64 1.39
N VAL A 41 19.08 -4.14 0.80
CA VAL A 41 17.70 -3.88 1.25
C VAL A 41 17.46 -4.44 2.65
N THR A 42 18.01 -5.61 2.96
CA THR A 42 17.93 -6.19 4.32
C THR A 42 18.60 -5.28 5.34
N GLY A 43 19.81 -4.79 5.05
CA GLY A 43 20.53 -3.85 5.90
C GLY A 43 19.78 -2.52 6.07
N MET A 44 19.24 -1.97 4.99
CA MET A 44 18.42 -0.76 5.00
C MET A 44 17.19 -0.93 5.90
N LEU A 45 16.41 -2.00 5.73
CA LEU A 45 15.21 -2.26 6.54
C LEU A 45 15.55 -2.54 8.00
N ALA A 46 16.67 -3.20 8.29
CA ALA A 46 17.12 -3.46 9.65
C ALA A 46 17.58 -2.21 10.40
N THR A 47 18.00 -1.17 9.68
CA THR A 47 18.60 0.04 10.25
C THR A 47 17.75 1.30 10.07
N ILE A 48 16.60 1.20 9.41
CA ILE A 48 15.69 2.33 9.21
C ILE A 48 15.14 2.83 10.55
N THR A 49 15.16 4.15 10.73
CA THR A 49 14.54 4.82 11.87
C THR A 49 13.25 5.47 11.42
N TRP A 50 12.14 5.07 12.04
CA TRP A 50 10.84 5.69 11.85
C TRP A 50 10.71 6.94 12.73
N VAL A 51 9.90 7.91 12.29
CA VAL A 51 9.54 9.10 13.10
C VAL A 51 8.04 9.06 13.32
N PRO A 52 7.55 8.27 14.32
CA PRO A 52 6.13 7.97 14.49
C PRO A 52 5.28 9.23 14.63
N GLU A 53 5.78 10.27 15.29
CA GLU A 53 5.06 11.51 15.53
C GLU A 53 4.77 12.25 14.21
N ARG A 54 5.75 12.30 13.30
CA ARG A 54 5.57 12.91 11.97
C ARG A 54 4.67 12.07 11.08
N MET A 55 4.78 10.74 11.17
CA MET A 55 3.93 9.83 10.41
C MET A 55 2.47 9.93 10.87
N GLN A 56 2.25 9.97 12.19
CA GLN A 56 0.93 10.11 12.80
C GLN A 56 0.31 11.46 12.47
N ALA A 57 1.06 12.57 12.60
CA ALA A 57 0.58 13.90 12.24
C ALA A 57 0.18 14.00 10.75
N ALA A 58 0.90 13.34 9.85
CA ALA A 58 0.54 13.28 8.44
C ALA A 58 -0.71 12.43 8.18
N ALA A 59 -0.85 11.30 8.90
CA ALA A 59 -2.01 10.42 8.78
C ALA A 59 -3.29 11.05 9.34
N ASP A 60 -3.18 11.80 10.45
CA ASP A 60 -4.29 12.44 11.15
C ASP A 60 -4.64 13.84 10.61
N ALA A 61 -4.01 14.28 9.52
CA ALA A 61 -4.38 15.53 8.88
C ALA A 61 -5.86 15.49 8.47
N GLU A 62 -6.68 16.41 8.98
CA GLU A 62 -8.15 16.32 8.88
C GLU A 62 -8.68 16.11 7.45
N THR A 63 -8.01 16.71 6.46
CA THR A 63 -8.39 16.60 5.04
C THR A 63 -8.25 15.18 4.47
N THR A 64 -7.51 14.28 5.13
CA THR A 64 -7.44 12.86 4.75
C THR A 64 -8.77 12.14 4.99
N SER A 65 -9.61 12.62 5.92
CA SER A 65 -10.95 12.08 6.19
C SER A 65 -12.01 12.49 5.15
N ALA A 66 -11.65 13.26 4.11
CA ALA A 66 -12.60 13.68 3.07
C ALA A 66 -13.28 12.49 2.39
N THR A 67 -12.54 11.42 2.10
CA THR A 67 -13.11 10.20 1.52
C THR A 67 -14.09 9.53 2.48
N ASP A 68 -13.76 9.44 3.77
CA ASP A 68 -14.65 8.88 4.80
C ASP A 68 -15.95 9.66 4.93
N LEU A 69 -15.91 11.00 4.85
CA LEU A 69 -17.09 11.86 4.88
C LEU A 69 -17.98 11.65 3.64
N ALA A 70 -17.37 11.52 2.45
CA ALA A 70 -18.13 11.26 1.23
C ALA A 70 -18.79 9.86 1.27
N GLU A 71 -18.05 8.84 1.72
CA GLU A 71 -18.60 7.49 1.95
C GLU A 71 -19.76 7.51 2.96
N TRP A 72 -19.65 8.30 4.04
CA TRP A 72 -20.69 8.42 5.05
C TRP A 72 -22.00 9.02 4.52
N LEU A 73 -21.91 10.02 3.63
CA LEU A 73 -23.06 10.59 2.92
C LEU A 73 -23.68 9.58 1.95
N VAL A 74 -22.84 8.86 1.19
CA VAL A 74 -23.30 7.83 0.25
C VAL A 74 -24.04 6.71 0.96
N GLN A 75 -23.54 6.26 2.11
CA GLN A 75 -24.23 5.26 2.95
C GLN A 75 -25.61 5.72 3.43
N ARG A 76 -25.89 7.03 3.42
CA ARG A 76 -27.17 7.64 3.80
C ARG A 76 -28.04 8.03 2.61
N GLY A 77 -27.65 7.63 1.40
CA GLY A 77 -28.45 7.79 0.18
C GLY A 77 -28.08 9.01 -0.67
N THR A 78 -27.09 9.81 -0.27
CA THR A 78 -26.59 10.90 -1.13
C THR A 78 -25.85 10.32 -2.33
N PRO A 79 -26.18 10.69 -3.58
CA PRO A 79 -25.41 10.26 -4.75
C PRO A 79 -23.93 10.63 -4.62
N PHE A 80 -23.02 9.75 -5.05
CA PHE A 80 -21.58 9.95 -4.88
C PHE A 80 -21.09 11.29 -5.42
N ARG A 81 -21.61 11.73 -6.57
CA ARG A 81 -21.25 13.02 -7.17
C ARG A 81 -21.53 14.19 -6.22
N ASP A 82 -22.69 14.15 -5.56
CA ASP A 82 -23.14 15.22 -4.68
C ASP A 82 -22.41 15.15 -3.33
N ALA A 83 -22.20 13.94 -2.80
CA ALA A 83 -21.38 13.71 -1.61
C ALA A 83 -19.95 14.25 -1.80
N HIS A 84 -19.33 13.95 -2.95
CA HIS A 84 -17.99 14.43 -3.29
C HIS A 84 -17.95 15.96 -3.45
N ALA A 85 -18.98 16.56 -4.06
CA ALA A 85 -19.07 18.01 -4.20
C ALA A 85 -19.23 18.72 -2.84
N ILE A 86 -20.09 18.21 -1.95
CA ILE A 86 -20.29 18.74 -0.59
C ILE A 86 -18.98 18.70 0.18
N VAL A 87 -18.32 17.55 0.24
CA VAL A 87 -17.07 17.41 1.01
C VAL A 87 -15.93 18.22 0.37
N GLY A 88 -15.84 18.24 -0.96
CA GLY A 88 -14.85 19.06 -1.67
C GLY A 88 -14.98 20.55 -1.37
N LEU A 89 -16.20 21.07 -1.22
CA LEU A 89 -16.45 22.44 -0.76
C LEU A 89 -15.91 22.66 0.65
N LEU A 90 -16.19 21.75 1.60
CA LEU A 90 -15.73 21.88 2.98
C LEU A 90 -14.20 21.85 3.08
N VAL A 91 -13.56 20.92 2.37
CA VAL A 91 -12.08 20.86 2.29
C VAL A 91 -11.51 22.16 1.74
N ARG A 92 -12.11 22.72 0.68
CA ARG A 92 -11.65 24.01 0.12
C ARG A 92 -11.77 25.14 1.13
N ARG A 93 -12.84 25.19 1.91
CA ARG A 93 -13.05 26.19 2.97
C ARG A 93 -12.01 26.04 4.09
N THR A 94 -11.71 24.82 4.51
CA THR A 94 -10.61 24.53 5.45
C THR A 94 -9.27 25.05 4.93
N LEU A 95 -8.94 24.76 3.66
CA LEU A 95 -7.70 25.22 3.02
C LEU A 95 -7.65 26.74 2.83
N ALA A 96 -8.81 27.41 2.75
CA ALA A 96 -8.94 28.86 2.71
C ALA A 96 -8.84 29.51 4.12
N GLY A 97 -8.72 28.71 5.19
CA GLY A 97 -8.60 29.21 6.56
C GLY A 97 -9.93 29.56 7.23
N GLU A 98 -11.06 29.10 6.70
CA GLU A 98 -12.39 29.39 7.25
C GLU A 98 -12.74 28.56 8.50
N GLY A 99 -11.86 27.65 8.93
CA GLY A 99 -12.05 26.80 10.12
C GLY A 99 -11.44 25.42 9.94
N SER A 100 -11.44 24.62 11.01
CA SER A 100 -11.07 23.19 10.91
C SER A 100 -12.11 22.45 10.05
N LEU A 101 -11.71 21.38 9.37
CA LEU A 101 -12.67 20.56 8.64
C LEU A 101 -13.69 19.95 9.61
N ARG A 102 -13.25 19.59 10.82
CA ARG A 102 -14.11 19.02 11.84
C ARG A 102 -15.26 19.94 12.24
N ASP A 103 -14.96 21.22 12.49
CA ASP A 103 -15.96 22.21 12.88
C ASP A 103 -16.92 22.49 11.72
N LEU A 104 -16.38 22.69 10.52
CA LEU A 104 -17.18 22.93 9.32
C LEU A 104 -18.11 21.76 8.99
N VAL A 105 -17.70 20.52 9.27
CA VAL A 105 -18.53 19.31 9.11
C VAL A 105 -19.61 19.26 10.20
N ALA A 106 -19.26 19.56 11.45
CA ALA A 106 -20.19 19.53 12.58
C ALA A 106 -21.37 20.51 12.38
N ASP A 107 -21.10 21.66 11.79
CA ASP A 107 -22.09 22.71 11.53
C ASP A 107 -22.86 22.53 10.22
N HIS A 108 -22.48 21.56 9.38
CA HIS A 108 -23.08 21.36 8.07
C HIS A 108 -24.38 20.53 8.16
N GLU A 109 -25.47 21.06 7.59
CA GLU A 109 -26.83 20.49 7.65
C GLU A 109 -26.90 19.01 7.26
N ALA A 110 -26.16 18.60 6.23
CA ALA A 110 -26.17 17.21 5.73
C ALA A 110 -25.24 16.23 6.49
N LEU A 111 -24.38 16.69 7.41
CA LEU A 111 -23.31 15.91 8.03
C LEU A 111 -23.46 15.84 9.55
N GLY A 112 -23.42 17.00 10.21
CA GLY A 112 -23.60 17.10 11.66
C GLY A 112 -22.46 16.49 12.49
N PRO A 113 -22.65 16.42 13.83
CA PRO A 113 -21.61 15.99 14.77
C PRO A 113 -21.17 14.52 14.57
N ASP A 114 -22.06 13.64 14.12
CA ASP A 114 -21.75 12.23 13.86
C ASP A 114 -20.75 12.05 12.72
N ALA A 115 -20.86 12.87 11.67
CA ALA A 115 -19.89 12.88 10.59
C ALA A 115 -18.58 13.54 11.03
N ALA A 116 -18.64 14.59 11.87
CA ALA A 116 -17.45 15.26 12.40
C ALA A 116 -16.60 14.32 13.28
N ALA A 117 -17.21 13.30 13.89
CA ALA A 117 -16.47 12.26 14.62
C ALA A 117 -15.52 11.46 13.70
N LEU A 118 -15.76 11.40 12.39
CA LEU A 118 -14.88 10.73 11.42
C LEU A 118 -13.56 11.46 11.15
N VAL A 119 -13.50 12.75 11.49
CA VAL A 119 -12.31 13.59 11.31
C VAL A 119 -11.31 13.40 12.46
N ALA A 120 -11.72 12.70 13.53
CA ALA A 120 -10.85 12.49 14.68
C ALA A 120 -9.63 11.60 14.34
N PRO A 121 -8.46 11.87 14.96
CA PRO A 121 -7.26 11.07 14.82
C PRO A 121 -7.50 9.56 14.90
N GLY A 122 -6.90 8.81 13.98
CA GLY A 122 -6.98 7.35 13.94
C GLY A 122 -8.33 6.74 13.52
N VAL A 123 -9.42 7.51 13.37
CA VAL A 123 -10.73 6.94 12.99
C VAL A 123 -10.73 6.39 11.57
N ALA A 124 -10.13 7.12 10.62
CA ALA A 124 -10.07 6.71 9.21
C ALA A 124 -9.41 5.33 9.04
N VAL A 125 -8.27 5.07 9.70
CA VAL A 125 -7.57 3.79 9.59
C VAL A 125 -8.35 2.64 10.25
N GLN A 126 -9.03 2.88 11.36
CA GLN A 126 -9.85 1.86 12.03
C GLN A 126 -11.02 1.38 11.16
N ARG A 127 -11.53 2.23 10.27
CA ARG A 127 -12.64 1.90 9.35
C ARG A 127 -12.23 1.02 8.17
N ARG A 128 -10.93 0.83 7.92
CA ARG A 128 -10.41 0.02 6.80
C ARG A 128 -10.39 -1.48 7.17
N THR A 129 -11.59 -2.05 7.32
CA THR A 129 -11.82 -3.41 7.83
C THR A 129 -11.95 -4.49 6.75
N THR A 130 -12.03 -4.12 5.48
CA THR A 130 -12.16 -5.08 4.38
C THR A 130 -10.91 -5.95 4.23
N LYS A 131 -11.05 -7.12 3.60
CA LYS A 131 -9.90 -7.99 3.27
C LYS A 131 -8.88 -7.21 2.44
N GLY A 132 -7.63 -7.15 2.93
CA GLY A 132 -6.55 -6.39 2.30
C GLY A 132 -6.55 -4.89 2.62
N GLY A 133 -7.45 -4.42 3.49
CA GLY A 133 -7.46 -3.05 3.99
C GLY A 133 -6.28 -2.77 4.94
N ALA A 134 -6.04 -1.48 5.16
CA ALA A 134 -4.95 -0.98 6.01
C ALA A 134 -5.32 -0.88 7.51
N GLY A 135 -6.52 -1.30 7.90
CA GLY A 135 -6.97 -1.20 9.29
C GLY A 135 -6.33 -2.27 10.19
N PRO A 136 -6.27 -2.06 11.51
CA PRO A 136 -5.53 -2.93 12.43
C PRO A 136 -5.92 -4.41 12.34
N ALA A 137 -7.22 -4.69 12.26
CA ALA A 137 -7.72 -6.07 12.13
C ALA A 137 -7.33 -6.72 10.78
N ALA A 138 -7.43 -5.97 9.69
CA ALA A 138 -7.09 -6.45 8.36
C ALA A 138 -5.57 -6.71 8.22
N VAL A 139 -4.75 -5.83 8.78
CA VAL A 139 -3.29 -5.95 8.85
C VAL A 139 -2.89 -7.14 9.70
N ALA A 140 -3.47 -7.32 10.89
CA ALA A 140 -3.20 -8.48 11.75
C ALA A 140 -3.50 -9.79 11.00
N ALA A 141 -4.66 -9.88 10.34
CA ALA A 141 -5.00 -11.04 9.53
C ALA A 141 -4.04 -11.25 8.35
N GLN A 142 -3.49 -10.17 7.77
CA GLN A 142 -2.51 -10.25 6.69
C GLN A 142 -1.14 -10.71 7.16
N LEU A 143 -0.69 -10.26 8.33
CA LEU A 143 0.56 -10.71 8.94
C LEU A 143 0.54 -12.21 9.21
N GLU A 144 -0.56 -12.75 9.73
CA GLU A 144 -0.70 -14.20 9.95
C GLU A 144 -0.61 -14.99 8.63
N ARG A 145 -1.32 -14.52 7.60
CA ARG A 145 -1.24 -15.16 6.26
C ARG A 145 0.17 -15.12 5.69
N PHE A 146 0.87 -13.99 5.82
CA PHE A 146 2.24 -13.88 5.32
C PHE A 146 3.21 -14.74 6.09
N ARG A 147 3.08 -14.85 7.42
CA ARG A 147 3.90 -15.77 8.23
C ARG A 147 3.71 -17.22 7.79
N ALA A 148 2.46 -17.66 7.60
CA ALA A 148 2.17 -19.00 7.11
C ALA A 148 2.77 -19.23 5.71
N LYS A 149 2.60 -18.27 4.79
CA LYS A 149 3.14 -18.41 3.44
C LYS A 149 4.68 -18.40 3.41
N LEU A 150 5.31 -17.58 4.24
CA LEU A 150 6.76 -17.56 4.38
C LEU A 150 7.27 -18.90 4.91
N ALA A 151 6.62 -19.49 5.91
CA ALA A 151 6.99 -20.81 6.42
C ALA A 151 6.87 -21.91 5.34
N GLU A 152 5.78 -21.90 4.57
CA GLU A 152 5.55 -22.82 3.45
C GLU A 152 6.66 -22.68 2.38
N LEU A 153 6.94 -21.45 1.94
CA LEU A 153 7.98 -21.18 0.93
C LEU A 153 9.37 -21.55 1.43
N SER A 154 9.71 -21.23 2.68
CA SER A 154 11.00 -21.59 3.28
C SER A 154 11.17 -23.10 3.35
N ALA A 155 10.13 -23.86 3.73
CA ALA A 155 10.17 -25.32 3.74
C ALA A 155 10.33 -25.90 2.32
N ALA A 156 9.69 -25.31 1.31
CA ALA A 156 9.78 -25.75 -0.07
C ALA A 156 11.17 -25.48 -0.71
N VAL A 157 11.87 -24.43 -0.27
CA VAL A 157 13.22 -24.06 -0.76
C VAL A 157 14.33 -24.73 0.04
N ALA A 158 14.02 -25.27 1.24
CA ALA A 158 14.97 -25.99 2.09
C ALA A 158 14.79 -27.53 2.10
N PRO A 159 14.70 -28.26 0.97
CA PRO A 159 14.92 -29.70 1.01
C PRO A 159 16.42 -29.98 1.08
N ASP A 160 16.86 -30.60 2.19
CA ASP A 160 18.17 -31.23 2.41
C ASP A 160 19.41 -30.49 1.87
N LEU A 161 19.89 -29.51 2.65
CA LEU A 161 21.35 -29.32 2.77
C LEU A 161 21.86 -30.31 3.83
N GLY A 162 21.87 -31.59 3.48
CA GLY A 162 22.63 -32.63 4.18
C GLY A 162 24.12 -32.50 3.90
#